data_AF-A0A435TSG6-F1
#
_entry.id   AF-A0A435TSG6-F1
#
_cell.length_a   1.000
_cell.length_b   1.000
_cell.length_c   1.000
_cell.angle_alpha   90.00
_cell.angle_beta   90.00
_cell.angle_gamma   90.00
#
_symmetry.space_group_name_H-M   'P 1'
#
loop_
_entity.id
_entity.type
_entity.pdbx_description
1 polymer ?
#
loop_
_entity_poly.entity_id
_entity_poly.type
_entity_poly.pdbx_seq_one_letter_code
_entity_poly.pdbx_strand_id
1 'polypeptide(L)'
;MPNLKTAGYVERAAFAAQVLEKIVPKVAASIGVDPAVLDSEVTPGGYLLKTNASLQTEAALDDATADRLAAAFGYIFHQHSVLVSRLDDSGGSTGFVTVRFPKDTLDAAVAQRFFEKADAVEKGLGGGYTAFGDEQIFLNVVDGNGKSYSGLDNAAFLDGLKRTAASFGPPAPQVSDSGTAAARFIGNDWDKAPKGQDYAARLGGAGSPTVTALDVIATEYAGLVSASAAHYGWNR
;
A
#
# COMPACT_ATOMS: atom_id res chain seq x y z
N MET A 1 -18.29 11.24 0.25
CA MET A 1 -18.10 11.44 1.70
C MET A 1 -17.29 12.72 1.92
N PRO A 2 -17.96 13.88 2.08
CA PRO A 2 -17.29 15.18 2.19
C PRO A 2 -16.30 15.26 3.36
N ASN A 3 -16.63 14.71 4.52
CA ASN A 3 -15.79 14.75 5.73
C ASN A 3 -14.78 13.59 5.84
N LEU A 4 -14.76 12.63 4.93
CA LEU A 4 -13.70 11.59 4.95
C LEU A 4 -12.31 12.21 4.79
N LYS A 5 -12.20 13.32 4.04
CA LYS A 5 -10.94 14.03 3.85
C LYS A 5 -10.38 14.61 5.16
N THR A 6 -11.24 14.92 6.12
CA THR A 6 -10.90 15.49 7.43
C THR A 6 -10.84 14.44 8.55
N ALA A 7 -11.27 13.20 8.29
CA ALA A 7 -11.21 12.09 9.25
C ALA A 7 -9.79 11.91 9.82
N GLY A 8 -9.67 11.69 11.13
CA GLY A 8 -8.37 11.45 11.78
C GLY A 8 -7.75 10.11 11.37
N TYR A 9 -6.46 9.92 11.67
CA TYR A 9 -5.78 8.64 11.42
C TYR A 9 -6.48 7.47 12.14
N VAL A 10 -6.85 7.66 13.41
CA VAL A 10 -7.47 6.62 14.26
C VAL A 10 -8.77 6.10 13.65
N GLU A 11 -9.64 6.98 13.16
CA GLU A 11 -10.92 6.57 12.55
C GLU A 11 -10.68 5.80 11.25
N ARG A 12 -9.73 6.24 10.42
CA ARG A 12 -9.36 5.55 9.18
C ARG A 12 -8.74 4.18 9.46
N ALA A 13 -7.89 4.08 10.49
CA ALA A 13 -7.28 2.83 10.93
C ALA A 13 -8.33 1.86 11.46
N ALA A 14 -9.28 2.33 12.28
CA ALA A 14 -10.39 1.51 12.76
C ALA A 14 -11.30 1.00 11.62
N PHE A 15 -11.57 1.85 10.62
CA PHE A 15 -12.28 1.41 9.42
C PHE A 15 -11.49 0.39 8.61
N ALA A 16 -10.20 0.66 8.34
CA ALA A 16 -9.32 -0.27 7.63
C ALA A 16 -9.21 -1.63 8.34
N ALA A 17 -9.20 -1.65 9.68
CA ALA A 17 -9.19 -2.89 10.46
C ALA A 17 -10.47 -3.71 10.25
N GLN A 18 -11.63 -3.05 10.17
CA GLN A 18 -12.89 -3.74 9.83
C GLN A 18 -12.89 -4.28 8.40
N VAL A 19 -12.28 -3.55 7.45
CA VAL A 19 -12.13 -4.00 6.06
C VAL A 19 -11.20 -5.22 5.99
N LEU A 20 -10.08 -5.17 6.71
CA LEU A 20 -9.15 -6.29 6.87
C LEU A 20 -9.87 -7.54 7.39
N GLU A 21 -10.65 -7.41 8.47
CA GLU A 21 -11.35 -8.55 9.07
C GLU A 21 -12.48 -9.10 8.17
N LYS A 22 -13.28 -8.22 7.57
CA LYS A 22 -14.57 -8.62 6.95
C LYS A 22 -14.53 -8.78 5.44
N ILE A 23 -13.64 -8.05 4.76
CA ILE A 23 -13.63 -7.95 3.29
C ILE A 23 -12.44 -8.70 2.71
N VAL A 24 -11.22 -8.49 3.21
CA VAL A 24 -10.00 -9.08 2.63
C VAL A 24 -10.08 -10.60 2.47
N PRO A 25 -10.50 -11.41 3.47
CA PRO A 25 -10.63 -12.85 3.31
C PRO A 25 -11.60 -13.26 2.19
N LYS A 26 -12.69 -12.52 2.01
CA LYS A 26 -13.67 -12.80 0.95
C LYS A 26 -13.10 -12.52 -0.43
N VAL A 27 -12.34 -11.43 -0.56
CA VAL A 27 -11.65 -11.07 -1.81
C VAL A 27 -10.63 -12.15 -2.19
N ALA A 28 -9.77 -12.56 -1.25
CA ALA A 28 -8.79 -13.61 -1.47
C ALA A 28 -9.45 -14.93 -1.91
N ALA A 29 -10.46 -15.38 -1.17
CA ALA A 29 -11.19 -16.61 -1.49
C ALA A 29 -11.87 -16.55 -2.87
N SER A 30 -12.40 -15.39 -3.27
CA SER A 30 -13.07 -15.22 -4.57
C SER A 30 -12.16 -15.41 -5.78
N ILE A 31 -10.85 -15.22 -5.61
CA ILE A 31 -9.86 -15.44 -6.67
C ILE A 31 -9.12 -16.78 -6.52
N GLY A 32 -9.51 -17.61 -5.56
CA GLY A 32 -8.89 -18.93 -5.29
C GLY A 32 -7.64 -18.87 -4.42
N VAL A 33 -7.39 -17.76 -3.71
CA VAL A 33 -6.32 -17.66 -2.72
C VAL A 33 -6.89 -17.99 -1.34
N ASP A 34 -6.25 -18.94 -0.64
CA ASP A 34 -6.62 -19.26 0.75
C ASP A 34 -6.32 -18.06 1.65
N PRO A 35 -7.31 -17.45 2.33
CA PRO A 35 -7.06 -16.32 3.22
C PRO A 35 -6.04 -16.61 4.32
N ALA A 36 -5.85 -17.87 4.71
CA ALA A 36 -4.90 -18.26 5.76
C ALA A 36 -3.43 -18.10 5.36
N VAL A 37 -3.12 -17.93 4.06
CA VAL A 37 -1.73 -17.70 3.59
C VAL A 37 -1.40 -16.22 3.47
N LEU A 38 -2.37 -15.33 3.73
CA LEU A 38 -2.17 -13.89 3.73
C LEU A 38 -1.80 -13.42 5.13
N ASP A 39 -0.63 -12.80 5.27
CA ASP A 39 -0.29 -12.00 6.43
C ASP A 39 -0.65 -10.54 6.13
N SER A 40 -1.80 -10.11 6.63
CA SER A 40 -2.36 -8.80 6.32
C SER A 40 -2.55 -7.98 7.59
N GLU A 41 -2.11 -6.72 7.53
CA GLU A 41 -2.22 -5.81 8.66
C GLU A 41 -2.58 -4.38 8.24
N VAL A 42 -3.02 -3.59 9.22
CA VAL A 42 -3.26 -2.15 9.05
C VAL A 42 -2.13 -1.39 9.70
N THR A 43 -1.28 -0.80 8.89
CA THR A 43 -0.09 -0.06 9.33
C THR A 43 -0.07 1.34 8.73
N PRO A 44 0.82 2.23 9.23
CA PRO A 44 1.07 3.50 8.56
C PRO A 44 1.60 3.27 7.14
N GLY A 45 1.00 3.91 6.14
CA GLY A 45 1.53 3.96 4.78
C GLY A 45 1.58 5.40 4.28
N GLY A 46 2.67 5.74 3.59
CA GLY A 46 2.93 7.10 3.12
C GLY A 46 2.79 7.23 1.62
N TYR A 47 2.13 8.28 1.17
CA TYR A 47 2.14 8.70 -0.23
C TYR A 47 2.10 10.23 -0.31
N LEU A 48 2.95 10.83 -1.14
CA LEU A 48 3.06 12.29 -1.33
C LEU A 48 3.10 13.06 0.00
N LEU A 49 4.04 12.70 0.87
CA LEU A 49 4.24 13.29 2.20
C LEU A 49 3.04 13.20 3.16
N LYS A 50 2.11 12.28 2.92
CA LYS A 50 0.99 12.04 3.81
C LYS A 50 0.90 10.59 4.25
N THR A 51 1.03 10.37 5.54
CA THR A 51 0.78 9.10 6.21
C THR A 51 -0.73 8.88 6.38
N ASN A 52 -1.21 7.71 5.98
CA ASN A 52 -2.57 7.24 6.18
C ASN A 52 -2.55 5.82 6.75
N ALA A 53 -3.69 5.34 7.23
CA ALA A 53 -3.86 3.93 7.51
C ALA A 53 -3.90 3.17 6.18
N SER A 54 -3.00 2.21 6.03
CA SER A 54 -2.86 1.41 4.82
C SER A 54 -3.02 -0.06 5.15
N LEU A 55 -3.71 -0.78 4.27
CA LEU A 55 -3.81 -2.23 4.34
C LEU A 55 -2.60 -2.79 3.58
N GLN A 56 -1.77 -3.53 4.29
CA GLN A 56 -0.61 -4.22 3.73
C GLN A 56 -0.87 -5.72 3.74
N THR A 57 -0.25 -6.44 2.81
CA THR A 57 -0.41 -7.89 2.70
C THR A 57 0.89 -8.50 2.19
N GLU A 58 1.43 -9.43 2.96
CA GLU A 58 2.53 -10.30 2.60
C GLU A 58 1.99 -11.72 2.37
N ALA A 59 2.45 -12.38 1.31
CA ALA A 59 2.07 -13.75 0.99
C ALA A 59 3.08 -14.40 0.04
N ALA A 60 3.27 -15.72 0.19
CA ALA A 60 4.07 -16.53 -0.73
C ALA A 60 3.23 -16.90 -1.97
N LEU A 61 3.15 -15.98 -2.93
CA LEU A 61 2.39 -16.13 -4.17
C LEU A 61 3.30 -16.01 -5.40
N ASP A 62 2.93 -16.68 -6.49
CA ASP A 62 3.54 -16.39 -7.79
C ASP A 62 3.10 -15.01 -8.31
N ASP A 63 3.84 -14.47 -9.29
CA ASP A 63 3.60 -13.13 -9.83
C ASP A 63 2.19 -12.97 -10.43
N ALA A 64 1.67 -14.01 -11.08
CA ALA A 64 0.34 -13.97 -11.68
C ALA A 64 -0.77 -13.90 -10.63
N THR A 65 -0.61 -14.64 -9.52
CA THR A 65 -1.56 -14.67 -8.42
C THR A 65 -1.49 -13.39 -7.61
N ALA A 66 -0.29 -12.86 -7.37
CA ALA A 66 -0.10 -11.55 -6.75
C ALA A 66 -0.75 -10.42 -7.58
N ASP A 67 -0.60 -10.44 -8.90
CA ASP A 67 -1.26 -9.48 -9.81
C ASP A 67 -2.78 -9.57 -9.75
N ARG A 68 -3.34 -10.78 -9.67
CA ARG A 68 -4.78 -10.99 -9.56
C ARG A 68 -5.31 -10.54 -8.20
N LEU A 69 -4.57 -10.78 -7.11
CA LEU A 69 -4.94 -10.29 -5.78
C LEU A 69 -4.91 -8.76 -5.72
N ALA A 70 -3.87 -8.13 -6.25
CA ALA A 70 -3.77 -6.69 -6.37
C ALA A 70 -4.90 -6.10 -7.23
N ALA A 71 -5.24 -6.75 -8.34
CA ALA A 71 -6.37 -6.34 -9.18
C ALA A 71 -7.71 -6.46 -8.43
N ALA A 72 -7.91 -7.53 -7.66
CA ALA A 72 -9.13 -7.73 -6.87
C ALA A 72 -9.27 -6.68 -5.76
N PHE A 73 -8.20 -6.39 -5.02
CA PHE A 73 -8.19 -5.29 -4.04
C PHE A 73 -8.42 -3.94 -4.70
N GLY A 74 -7.75 -3.68 -5.83
CA GLY A 74 -7.93 -2.44 -6.59
C GLY A 74 -9.36 -2.24 -7.09
N TYR A 75 -10.01 -3.32 -7.53
CA TYR A 75 -11.39 -3.33 -7.98
C TYR A 75 -12.37 -3.02 -6.83
N ILE A 76 -12.27 -3.73 -5.70
CA ILE A 76 -13.18 -3.56 -4.55
C ILE A 76 -12.99 -2.21 -3.87
N PHE A 77 -11.74 -1.81 -3.63
CA PHE A 77 -11.42 -0.59 -2.90
C PHE A 77 -11.30 0.65 -3.79
N HIS A 78 -11.64 0.51 -5.08
CA HIS A 78 -11.63 1.59 -6.07
C HIS A 78 -10.29 2.35 -6.13
N GLN A 79 -9.18 1.62 -6.04
CA GLN A 79 -7.82 2.20 -6.05
C GLN A 79 -7.40 2.51 -7.48
N HIS A 80 -6.74 3.64 -7.71
CA HIS A 80 -6.12 3.94 -9.02
C HIS A 80 -5.01 2.93 -9.36
N SER A 81 -4.30 2.46 -8.33
CA SER A 81 -3.26 1.45 -8.45
C SER A 81 -3.00 0.77 -7.11
N VAL A 82 -2.59 -0.49 -7.17
CA VAL A 82 -2.07 -1.28 -6.05
C VAL A 82 -0.64 -1.66 -6.37
N LEU A 83 0.27 -1.40 -5.43
CA LEU A 83 1.68 -1.75 -5.57
C LEU A 83 1.88 -3.23 -5.24
N VAL A 84 2.55 -3.95 -6.14
CA VAL A 84 3.04 -5.31 -5.90
C VAL A 84 4.55 -5.26 -5.90
N SER A 85 5.19 -5.81 -4.87
CA SER A 85 6.64 -5.85 -4.77
C SER A 85 7.15 -7.19 -4.24
N ARG A 86 8.31 -7.61 -4.72
CA ARG A 86 9.08 -8.77 -4.26
C ARG A 86 10.50 -8.32 -3.95
N LEU A 87 10.87 -8.33 -2.66
CA LEU A 87 12.12 -7.76 -2.16
C LEU A 87 13.33 -8.69 -2.31
N ASP A 88 13.13 -9.99 -2.48
CA ASP A 88 14.19 -10.99 -2.70
C ASP A 88 14.60 -11.15 -4.17
N ASP A 89 14.12 -10.26 -5.05
CA ASP A 89 14.46 -10.26 -6.47
C ASP A 89 15.70 -9.39 -6.78
N SER A 90 16.88 -9.99 -6.67
CA SER A 90 18.15 -9.32 -6.99
C SER A 90 18.31 -8.93 -8.47
N GLY A 91 17.41 -9.37 -9.36
CA GLY A 91 17.36 -8.96 -10.77
C GLY A 91 16.44 -7.77 -11.04
N GLY A 92 15.71 -7.30 -10.04
CA GLY A 92 14.78 -6.18 -10.16
C GLY A 92 15.47 -4.83 -10.39
N SER A 93 14.72 -3.88 -10.96
CA SER A 93 15.20 -2.52 -11.23
C SER A 93 14.91 -1.51 -10.13
N THR A 94 13.99 -1.85 -9.21
CA THR A 94 13.56 -0.93 -8.14
C THR A 94 14.48 -1.06 -6.94
N GLY A 95 15.15 0.02 -6.54
CA GLY A 95 15.88 0.03 -5.27
C GLY A 95 14.89 -0.05 -4.10
N PHE A 96 15.19 -0.84 -3.07
CA PHE A 96 14.45 -0.80 -1.81
C PHE A 96 15.37 -0.52 -0.64
N VAL A 97 14.81 0.08 0.40
CA VAL A 97 15.49 0.34 1.67
C VAL A 97 14.51 0.12 2.81
N THR A 98 14.89 -0.75 3.75
CA THR A 98 14.12 -1.04 4.95
C THR A 98 14.70 -0.30 6.14
N VAL A 99 13.93 0.62 6.69
CA VAL A 99 14.24 1.39 7.89
C VAL A 99 13.54 0.75 9.07
N ARG A 100 14.30 0.15 9.98
CA ARG A 100 13.81 -0.50 11.19
C ARG A 100 13.82 0.48 12.36
N PHE A 101 12.68 0.61 13.00
CA PHE A 101 12.51 1.33 14.26
C PHE A 101 12.68 0.34 15.43
N PRO A 102 13.05 0.81 16.63
CA PRO A 102 12.96 -0.03 17.81
C PRO A 102 11.55 -0.60 17.99
N LYS A 103 11.49 -1.77 18.61
CA LYS A 103 10.24 -2.50 18.82
C LYS A 103 9.15 -1.64 19.46
N ASP A 104 7.94 -1.71 18.91
CA ASP A 104 6.72 -1.03 19.36
C ASP A 104 6.86 0.50 19.38
N THR A 105 7.67 1.07 18.47
CA THR A 105 7.89 2.53 18.39
C THR A 105 7.44 3.16 17.07
N LEU A 106 7.13 2.37 16.05
CA LEU A 106 6.61 2.89 14.79
C LEU A 106 5.09 3.09 14.87
N ASP A 107 4.67 4.30 15.26
CA ASP A 107 3.29 4.75 15.11
C ASP A 107 3.12 5.71 13.91
N ALA A 108 1.88 6.11 13.63
CA ALA A 108 1.58 7.01 12.51
C ALA A 108 2.27 8.38 12.60
N ALA A 109 2.49 8.91 13.81
CA ALA A 109 3.13 10.20 14.01
C ALA A 109 4.65 10.10 13.80
N VAL A 110 5.27 9.03 14.31
CA VAL A 110 6.69 8.72 14.07
C VAL A 110 6.93 8.47 12.59
N ALA A 111 6.05 7.69 11.95
CA ALA A 111 6.11 7.37 10.52
C ALA A 111 6.01 8.63 9.65
N GLN A 112 5.06 9.53 9.96
CA GLN A 112 4.92 10.84 9.29
C GLN A 112 6.17 11.70 9.47
N ARG A 113 6.68 11.81 10.69
CA ARG A 113 7.85 12.63 10.97
C ARG A 113 9.10 12.12 10.26
N PHE A 114 9.28 10.80 10.17
CA PHE A 114 10.37 10.21 9.41
C PHE A 114 10.24 10.53 7.92
N PHE A 115 9.03 10.39 7.38
CA PHE A 115 8.77 10.65 5.97
C PHE A 115 9.03 12.11 5.56
N GLU A 116 8.58 13.07 6.37
CA GLU A 116 8.87 14.50 6.17
C GLU A 116 10.36 14.81 6.29
N LYS A 117 11.04 14.18 7.24
CA LYS A 117 12.49 14.34 7.41
C LYS A 117 13.27 13.77 6.24
N ALA A 118 12.84 12.64 5.69
CA ALA A 118 13.47 12.04 4.52
C ALA A 118 13.45 13.01 3.33
N ASP A 119 12.30 13.61 3.04
CA ASP A 119 12.17 14.59 1.96
C ASP A 119 12.91 15.91 2.23
N ALA A 120 13.10 16.28 3.50
CA ALA A 120 13.92 17.43 3.87
C ALA A 120 15.43 17.15 3.70
N VAL A 121 15.87 15.90 3.88
CA VAL A 121 17.27 15.48 3.74
C VAL A 121 17.67 15.30 2.28
N GLU A 122 16.79 14.73 1.46
CA GLU A 122 17.00 14.55 0.02
C GLU A 122 15.66 14.60 -0.72
N LYS A 123 15.54 15.53 -1.68
CA LYS A 123 14.31 15.65 -2.46
C LYS A 123 14.14 14.42 -3.35
N GLY A 124 12.94 13.85 -3.32
CA GLY A 124 12.64 12.57 -3.97
C GLY A 124 12.32 11.44 -3.00
N LEU A 125 12.70 11.57 -1.71
CA LEU A 125 12.35 10.58 -0.68
C LEU A 125 10.91 10.74 -0.14
N GLY A 126 10.21 11.81 -0.51
CA GLY A 126 8.81 12.06 -0.15
C GLY A 126 7.75 11.32 -0.99
N GLY A 127 8.17 10.37 -1.84
CA GLY A 127 7.29 9.69 -2.80
C GLY A 127 6.31 8.72 -2.14
N GLY A 128 6.80 7.83 -1.30
CA GLY A 128 5.96 6.90 -0.54
C GLY A 128 6.75 5.86 0.24
N TYR A 129 6.06 5.20 1.18
CA TYR A 129 6.57 4.05 1.93
C TYR A 129 5.41 3.12 2.29
N THR A 130 5.73 1.84 2.50
CA THR A 130 4.88 0.88 3.20
C THR A 130 5.48 0.57 4.56
N ALA A 131 4.69 0.10 5.52
CA ALA A 131 5.22 -0.37 6.80
C ALA A 131 4.72 -1.78 7.13
N PHE A 132 5.62 -2.58 7.70
CA PHE A 132 5.29 -3.86 8.29
C PHE A 132 5.86 -3.93 9.71
N GLY A 133 5.01 -4.17 10.72
CA GLY A 133 5.41 -4.04 12.13
C GLY A 133 6.13 -2.72 12.42
N ASP A 134 7.39 -2.79 12.87
CA ASP A 134 8.25 -1.64 13.18
C ASP A 134 9.20 -1.24 12.03
N GLU A 135 8.91 -1.63 10.79
CA GLU A 135 9.74 -1.34 9.63
C GLU A 135 9.01 -0.46 8.63
N GLN A 136 9.68 0.57 8.12
CA GLN A 136 9.26 1.30 6.92
C GLN A 136 10.09 0.84 5.73
N ILE A 137 9.42 0.41 4.66
CA ILE A 137 10.04 -0.03 3.42
C ILE A 137 9.79 1.04 2.37
N PHE A 138 10.88 1.62 1.89
CA PHE A 138 10.88 2.62 0.83
C PHE A 138 11.26 1.94 -0.49
N LEU A 139 10.49 2.21 -1.54
CA LEU A 139 10.71 1.65 -2.87
C LEU A 139 10.96 2.77 -3.86
N ASN A 140 12.14 2.77 -4.48
CA ASN A 140 12.53 3.68 -5.55
C ASN A 140 11.96 3.19 -6.90
N VAL A 141 10.62 3.10 -6.97
CA VAL A 141 9.92 2.48 -8.10
C VAL A 141 10.27 3.20 -9.40
N VAL A 142 10.51 2.42 -10.46
CA VAL A 142 10.81 2.93 -11.80
C VAL A 142 9.60 2.86 -12.72
N ASP A 143 9.54 3.80 -13.67
CA ASP A 143 8.56 3.79 -14.75
C ASP A 143 8.92 2.75 -15.84
N GLY A 144 8.07 2.67 -16.87
CA GLY A 144 8.31 1.76 -18.01
C GLY A 144 9.56 2.07 -18.84
N ASN A 145 10.22 3.21 -18.62
CA ASN A 145 11.49 3.58 -19.25
C ASN A 145 12.69 3.33 -18.32
N GLY A 146 12.47 2.77 -17.12
CA GLY A 146 13.51 2.53 -16.12
C GLY A 146 13.90 3.78 -15.32
N LYS A 147 13.16 4.90 -15.44
CA LYS A 147 13.41 6.11 -14.66
C LYS A 147 12.66 6.04 -13.33
N SER A 148 13.35 6.32 -12.23
CA SER A 148 12.72 6.37 -10.91
C SER A 148 11.71 7.51 -10.77
N TYR A 149 10.59 7.25 -10.10
CA TYR A 149 9.61 8.29 -9.75
C TYR A 149 10.15 9.29 -8.73
N SER A 150 11.13 8.91 -7.92
CA SER A 150 11.82 9.82 -7.00
C SER A 150 12.72 10.84 -7.72
N GLY A 151 13.14 10.54 -8.95
CA GLY A 151 14.19 11.27 -9.66
C GLY A 151 15.62 10.97 -9.18
N LEU A 152 15.78 10.10 -8.17
CA LEU A 152 17.06 9.66 -7.62
C LEU A 152 17.44 8.30 -8.19
N ASP A 153 18.74 8.06 -8.43
CA ASP A 153 19.23 6.70 -8.61
C ASP A 153 19.18 5.92 -7.28
N ASN A 154 19.33 4.59 -7.34
CA ASN A 154 19.23 3.74 -6.16
C ASN A 154 20.31 4.02 -5.10
N ALA A 155 21.49 4.51 -5.50
CA ALA A 155 22.58 4.81 -4.58
C ALA A 155 22.29 6.09 -3.79
N ALA A 156 21.84 7.14 -4.47
CA ALA A 156 21.41 8.40 -3.86
C ALA A 156 20.18 8.19 -2.96
N PHE A 157 19.24 7.35 -3.39
CA PHE A 157 18.05 6.98 -2.61
C PHE A 157 18.44 6.31 -1.28
N LEU A 158 19.36 5.32 -1.33
CA LEU A 158 19.88 4.66 -0.14
C LEU A 158 20.67 5.61 0.77
N ASP A 159 21.57 6.42 0.21
CA ASP A 159 22.35 7.38 0.98
C ASP A 159 21.45 8.39 1.73
N GLY A 160 20.43 8.92 1.04
CA GLY A 160 19.49 9.85 1.63
C GLY A 160 18.73 9.24 2.82
N LEU A 161 18.27 7.99 2.71
CA LEU A 161 17.60 7.29 3.82
C LEU A 161 18.56 6.94 4.97
N LYS A 162 19.83 6.60 4.68
CA LYS A 162 20.87 6.43 5.71
C LYS A 162 21.13 7.73 6.48
N ARG A 163 21.28 8.86 5.79
CA ARG A 163 21.44 10.19 6.41
C ARG A 163 20.21 10.60 7.21
N THR A 164 19.02 10.25 6.72
CA THR A 164 17.75 10.49 7.42
C THR A 164 17.70 9.73 8.73
N ALA A 165 17.96 8.41 8.71
CA ALA A 165 17.98 7.56 9.88
C ALA A 165 19.02 8.04 10.92
N ALA A 166 20.26 8.29 10.47
CA ALA A 166 21.35 8.75 11.34
C ALA A 166 21.06 10.09 12.03
N SER A 167 20.31 10.98 11.37
CA SER A 167 19.97 12.29 11.91
C SER A 167 18.62 12.33 12.64
N PHE A 168 17.79 11.27 12.58
CA PHE A 168 16.38 11.31 12.97
C PHE A 168 16.16 11.75 14.43
N GLY A 169 17.03 11.29 15.34
CA GLY A 169 16.82 11.37 16.78
C GLY A 169 15.86 10.27 17.27
N PRO A 170 15.45 10.26 18.55
CA PRO A 170 14.57 9.23 19.12
C PRO A 170 13.26 9.03 18.31
N PRO A 171 12.83 7.78 18.03
CA PRO A 171 13.36 6.51 18.55
C PRO A 171 14.63 5.96 17.87
N ALA A 172 15.36 6.74 17.06
CA ALA A 172 16.65 6.37 16.46
C ALA A 172 16.59 5.12 15.57
N PRO A 173 15.80 5.16 14.48
CA PRO A 173 15.73 4.07 13.51
C PRO A 173 17.06 3.85 12.78
N GLN A 174 17.19 2.68 12.16
CA GLN A 174 18.38 2.30 11.40
C GLN A 174 17.98 1.68 10.07
N VAL A 175 18.81 1.86 9.05
CA VAL A 175 18.67 1.07 7.82
C VAL A 175 19.09 -0.36 8.14
N SER A 176 18.14 -1.28 8.04
CA SER A 176 18.32 -2.70 8.39
C SER A 176 18.56 -3.59 7.17
N ASP A 177 18.05 -3.18 6.01
CA ASP A 177 18.24 -3.88 4.75
C ASP A 177 18.12 -2.91 3.56
N SER A 178 18.72 -3.29 2.44
CA SER A 178 18.60 -2.58 1.17
C SER A 178 19.05 -3.44 0.01
N GLY A 179 18.42 -3.27 -1.15
CA GLY A 179 18.79 -3.99 -2.35
C GLY A 179 17.97 -3.56 -3.55
N THR A 180 17.74 -4.51 -4.45
CA THR A 180 16.83 -4.35 -5.58
C THR A 180 15.64 -5.27 -5.42
N ALA A 181 14.51 -4.84 -5.94
CA ALA A 181 13.23 -5.53 -5.90
C ALA A 181 12.57 -5.49 -7.27
N ALA A 182 11.73 -6.48 -7.55
CA ALA A 182 10.70 -6.33 -8.56
C ALA A 182 9.56 -5.54 -7.93
N ALA A 183 9.14 -4.45 -8.57
CA ALA A 183 7.99 -3.66 -8.13
C ALA A 183 7.19 -3.19 -9.33
N ARG A 184 5.86 -3.25 -9.25
CA ARG A 184 4.95 -2.86 -10.33
C ARG A 184 3.62 -2.39 -9.78
N PHE A 185 2.98 -1.48 -10.50
CA PHE A 185 1.62 -1.04 -10.20
C PHE A 185 0.62 -1.83 -11.04
N ILE A 186 -0.36 -2.42 -10.37
CA ILE A 186 -1.56 -2.96 -11.00
C ILE A 186 -2.63 -1.89 -10.85
N GLY A 187 -3.11 -1.33 -11.96
CA GLY A 187 -3.95 -0.12 -11.94
C GLY A 187 -5.17 -0.18 -12.83
N ASN A 188 -6.05 0.79 -12.61
CA ASN A 188 -7.19 1.11 -13.44
C ASN A 188 -7.31 2.63 -13.57
N ASP A 189 -7.40 3.11 -14.80
CA ASP A 189 -7.72 4.52 -15.06
C ASP A 189 -9.23 4.70 -14.92
N TRP A 190 -9.72 5.15 -13.76
CA TRP A 190 -11.16 5.28 -13.51
C TRP A 190 -11.87 6.28 -14.43
N ASP A 191 -11.14 7.21 -15.06
CA ASP A 191 -11.74 8.14 -16.02
C ASP A 191 -12.00 7.45 -17.37
N LYS A 192 -11.11 6.54 -17.79
CA LYS A 192 -11.24 5.79 -19.06
C LYS A 192 -11.97 4.45 -18.89
N ALA A 193 -11.85 3.84 -17.72
CA ALA A 193 -12.38 2.56 -17.31
C ALA A 193 -13.20 2.72 -16.00
N PRO A 194 -14.37 3.41 -16.06
CA PRO A 194 -15.16 3.78 -14.87
C PRO A 194 -15.82 2.61 -14.14
N LYS A 195 -15.75 1.41 -14.71
CA LYS A 195 -16.28 0.17 -14.11
C LYS A 195 -15.15 -0.77 -13.69
N GLY A 196 -13.92 -0.27 -13.56
CA GLY A 196 -12.78 -1.10 -13.17
C GLY A 196 -12.35 -2.08 -14.25
N GLN A 197 -12.55 -1.77 -15.54
CA GLN A 197 -12.34 -2.70 -16.65
C GLN A 197 -10.90 -3.23 -16.71
N ASP A 198 -9.89 -2.42 -16.37
CA ASP A 198 -8.49 -2.85 -16.41
C ASP A 198 -8.20 -3.91 -15.34
N TYR A 199 -8.80 -3.76 -14.15
CA TYR A 199 -8.77 -4.80 -13.12
C TYR A 199 -9.59 -6.03 -13.53
N ALA A 200 -10.81 -5.82 -14.02
CA ALA A 200 -11.70 -6.90 -14.44
C ALA A 200 -11.06 -7.78 -15.52
N ALA A 201 -10.32 -7.20 -16.46
CA ALA A 201 -9.59 -7.94 -17.49
C ALA A 201 -8.58 -8.94 -16.90
N ARG A 202 -7.88 -8.57 -15.81
CA ARG A 202 -6.96 -9.46 -15.08
C ARG A 202 -7.69 -10.54 -14.27
N LEU A 203 -8.98 -10.36 -14.01
CA LEU A 203 -9.81 -11.25 -13.20
C LEU A 203 -10.66 -12.22 -14.03
N GLY A 204 -10.48 -12.25 -15.35
CA GLY A 204 -11.23 -13.10 -16.28
C GLY A 204 -12.29 -12.36 -17.10
N GLY A 205 -12.35 -11.03 -16.99
CA GLY A 205 -13.26 -10.17 -17.73
C GLY A 205 -14.58 -9.89 -17.01
N ALA A 206 -15.30 -8.89 -17.50
CA ALA A 206 -16.62 -8.53 -16.99
C ALA A 206 -17.61 -9.70 -17.10
N GLY A 207 -18.36 -9.97 -16.04
CA GLY A 207 -19.32 -11.08 -15.98
C GLY A 207 -18.68 -12.46 -15.78
N SER A 208 -17.36 -12.54 -15.62
CA SER A 208 -16.71 -13.77 -15.17
C SER A 208 -17.17 -14.14 -13.76
N PRO A 209 -17.14 -15.43 -13.37
CA PRO A 209 -17.51 -15.86 -12.02
C PRO A 209 -16.76 -15.09 -10.92
N THR A 210 -15.46 -14.82 -11.13
CA THR A 210 -14.62 -14.02 -10.23
C THR A 210 -15.17 -12.61 -10.06
N VAL A 211 -15.42 -11.90 -11.17
CA VAL A 211 -15.91 -10.50 -11.11
C VAL A 211 -17.30 -10.43 -10.52
N THR A 212 -18.19 -11.38 -10.85
CA THR A 212 -19.53 -11.45 -10.23
C THR A 212 -19.46 -11.68 -8.72
N ALA A 213 -18.56 -12.53 -8.24
CA ALA A 213 -18.35 -12.72 -6.80
C ALA A 213 -17.81 -11.43 -6.14
N LEU A 214 -16.88 -10.74 -6.81
CA LEU A 214 -16.35 -9.46 -6.34
C LEU A 214 -17.41 -8.35 -6.33
N ASP A 215 -18.36 -8.31 -7.28
CA ASP A 215 -19.45 -7.33 -7.27
C ASP A 215 -20.36 -7.47 -6.03
N VAL A 216 -20.59 -8.70 -5.57
CA VAL A 216 -21.31 -8.96 -4.31
C VAL A 216 -20.50 -8.42 -3.13
N ILE A 217 -19.19 -8.71 -3.07
CA ILE A 217 -18.30 -8.21 -2.02
C ILE A 217 -18.20 -6.68 -2.05
N ALA A 218 -18.19 -6.06 -3.23
CA ALA A 218 -18.17 -4.61 -3.39
C ALA A 218 -19.44 -3.96 -2.80
N THR A 219 -20.59 -4.62 -2.92
CA THR A 219 -21.84 -4.17 -2.29
C THR A 219 -21.73 -4.24 -0.76
N GLU A 220 -21.16 -5.30 -0.21
CA GLU A 220 -20.91 -5.40 1.23
C GLU A 220 -19.93 -4.33 1.73
N TYR A 221 -18.83 -4.11 1.00
CA TYR A 221 -17.86 -3.06 1.28
C TYR A 221 -18.52 -1.66 1.26
N ALA A 222 -19.35 -1.38 0.26
CA ALA A 222 -20.11 -0.12 0.19
C ALA A 222 -21.08 0.05 1.39
N GLY A 223 -21.67 -1.04 1.86
CA GLY A 223 -22.46 -1.08 3.10
C GLY A 223 -21.62 -0.72 4.33
N LEU A 224 -20.42 -1.31 4.45
CA LEU A 224 -19.48 -1.03 5.54
C LEU A 224 -19.00 0.44 5.52
N VAL A 225 -18.69 0.97 4.33
CA VAL A 225 -18.37 2.39 4.12
C VAL A 225 -19.51 3.28 4.60
N SER A 226 -20.75 2.97 4.21
CA SER A 226 -21.93 3.76 4.57
C SER A 226 -22.21 3.75 6.08
N ALA A 227 -22.10 2.57 6.71
CA ALA A 227 -22.26 2.42 8.16
C ALA A 227 -21.19 3.19 8.93
N SER A 228 -19.93 3.10 8.50
CA SER A 228 -18.80 3.81 9.11
C SER A 228 -18.94 5.32 8.92
N ALA A 229 -19.38 5.77 7.74
CA ALA A 229 -19.62 7.18 7.48
C ALA A 229 -20.75 7.75 8.36
N ALA A 230 -21.78 6.97 8.67
CA ALA A 230 -22.81 7.37 9.63
C ALA A 230 -22.30 7.39 11.07
N HIS A 231 -21.50 6.38 11.46
CA HIS A 231 -20.93 6.26 12.80
C HIS A 231 -19.94 7.39 13.13
N TYR A 232 -19.03 7.71 12.22
CA TYR A 232 -18.01 8.75 12.39
C TYR A 232 -18.46 10.14 11.89
N GLY A 233 -19.65 10.26 11.29
CA GLY A 233 -20.15 11.54 10.76
C GLY A 233 -19.46 12.00 9.46
N TRP A 234 -18.84 11.11 8.70
CA TRP A 234 -18.17 11.42 7.43
C TRP A 234 -19.13 11.80 6.29
N ASN A 235 -20.43 11.54 6.46
CA ASN A 235 -21.49 11.79 5.49
C ASN A 235 -22.12 13.19 5.58
N ARG A 236 -21.85 13.95 6.64
CA ARG A 236 -22.39 15.30 6.87
C ARG A 236 -21.49 16.39 6.34
#